data_AF-C8PKS4-F1
#
_entry.id   AF-C8PKS4-F1
#
_cell.length_a   1.000
_cell.length_b   1.000
_cell.length_c   1.000
_cell.angle_alpha   90.00
_cell.angle_beta   90.00
_cell.angle_gamma   90.00
#
_symmetry.space_group_name_H-M   'P 1'
#
loop_
_entity.id
_entity.type
_entity.pdbx_description
1 polymer ?
#
loop_
_entity_poly.entity_id
_entity_poly.type
_entity_poly.pdbx_seq_one_letter_code
_entity_poly.pdbx_strand_id
1 'polypeptide(L)'
;MDDPFFVDFALGAASPVYFAYHGAGSWEPIKVADNIVKFEEILTALAALEAPCSLEAIAPLADLNNEFYRELADDYARADEAREEPGYRYFSVFIEDLGADRVKTLVFLKKFFEDGSFTATKERTQNLPLCLFSGIEELALALQDKLASLGVKFYAREISFSEIYRTE
;
A
#
# COMPACT_ATOMS: atom_id res chain seq x y z
N MET A 1 10.02 3.19 1.52
CA MET A 1 11.32 3.50 0.87
C MET A 1 12.03 2.18 0.91
N ASP A 2 12.16 1.55 -0.25
CA ASP A 2 12.17 0.09 -0.34
C ASP A 2 13.59 -0.37 -0.64
N ASP A 3 14.16 -1.22 0.22
CA ASP A 3 15.53 -1.74 0.13
C ASP A 3 15.86 -2.29 -1.27
N PRO A 4 16.95 -1.85 -1.90
CA PRO A 4 17.18 -2.16 -3.31
C PRO A 4 17.86 -3.51 -3.52
N PHE A 5 17.50 -4.11 -4.66
CA PHE A 5 18.28 -5.15 -5.31
C PHE A 5 19.09 -4.56 -6.47
N PHE A 6 20.32 -5.03 -6.66
CA PHE A 6 21.19 -4.55 -7.73
C PHE A 6 22.15 -5.63 -8.23
N VAL A 7 22.67 -5.40 -9.43
CA VAL A 7 23.67 -6.25 -10.09
C VAL A 7 24.90 -5.40 -10.38
N ASP A 8 26.07 -5.93 -10.09
CA ASP A 8 27.33 -5.33 -10.52
C ASP A 8 27.78 -5.93 -11.86
N PHE A 9 27.59 -5.15 -12.94
CA PHE A 9 28.00 -5.55 -14.29
C PHE A 9 29.53 -5.61 -14.48
N ALA A 10 30.32 -5.04 -13.56
CA ALA A 10 31.78 -5.10 -13.61
C ALA A 10 32.34 -6.46 -13.19
N LEU A 11 31.55 -7.31 -12.49
CA LEU A 11 31.96 -8.64 -12.02
C LEU A 11 31.85 -9.75 -13.08
N GLY A 12 31.53 -9.41 -14.33
CA GLY A 12 31.49 -10.34 -15.46
C GLY A 12 30.13 -11.03 -15.68
N ALA A 13 30.12 -12.07 -16.50
CA ALA A 13 28.90 -12.64 -17.11
C ALA A 13 27.91 -13.30 -16.14
N ALA A 14 28.30 -13.56 -14.89
CA ALA A 14 27.41 -14.20 -13.91
C ALA A 14 26.29 -13.27 -13.44
N SER A 15 26.47 -11.94 -13.47
CA SER A 15 25.45 -10.96 -13.04
C SER A 15 24.80 -11.31 -11.69
N PRO A 16 25.58 -11.49 -10.61
CA PRO A 16 25.05 -11.83 -9.30
C PRO A 16 24.13 -10.72 -8.79
N VAL A 17 23.07 -11.13 -8.09
CA VAL A 17 22.09 -10.21 -7.50
C VAL A 17 22.47 -9.98 -6.05
N TYR A 18 22.53 -8.71 -5.67
CA TYR A 18 22.77 -8.25 -4.31
C TYR A 18 21.55 -7.52 -3.77
N PHE A 19 21.41 -7.56 -2.46
CA PHE A 19 20.47 -6.78 -1.67
C PHE A 19 21.26 -5.90 -0.69
N ALA A 20 20.75 -4.74 -0.32
CA ALA A 20 21.32 -3.94 0.76
C ALA A 20 20.22 -3.27 1.58
N TYR A 21 20.27 -3.41 2.90
CA TYR A 21 19.41 -2.67 3.80
C TYR A 21 19.75 -1.16 3.75
N HIS A 22 18.73 -0.31 3.72
CA HIS A 22 18.91 1.14 3.88
C HIS A 22 19.51 1.43 5.26
N GLY A 23 20.76 1.90 5.28
CA GLY A 23 21.48 2.30 6.49
C GLY A 23 21.84 3.79 6.53
N ALA A 24 22.09 4.30 7.75
CA ALA A 24 22.50 5.67 8.06
C ALA A 24 23.93 6.05 7.60
N GLY A 25 24.30 5.70 6.35
CA GLY A 25 25.54 6.16 5.70
C GLY A 25 26.42 5.08 5.05
N SER A 26 26.10 3.79 5.20
CA SER A 26 26.81 2.68 4.53
C SER A 26 25.82 1.61 4.09
N TRP A 27 26.03 1.09 2.88
CA TRP A 27 25.21 0.03 2.29
C TRP A 27 26.09 -1.22 2.18
N GLU A 28 25.84 -2.22 3.01
CA GLU A 28 26.56 -3.48 2.98
C GLU A 28 25.86 -4.46 2.04
N PRO A 29 26.48 -4.85 0.90
CA PRO A 29 25.85 -5.73 -0.06
C PRO A 29 25.80 -7.17 0.45
N ILE A 30 24.62 -7.77 0.42
CA ILE A 30 24.36 -9.18 0.68
C ILE A 30 24.08 -9.85 -0.66
N LYS A 31 24.90 -10.82 -1.05
CA LYS A 31 24.65 -11.59 -2.29
C LYS A 31 23.45 -12.51 -2.06
N VAL A 32 22.38 -12.34 -2.84
CA VAL A 32 21.15 -13.13 -2.73
C VAL A 32 21.02 -14.17 -3.84
N ALA A 33 21.64 -13.97 -5.00
CA ALA A 33 21.66 -14.99 -6.05
C ALA A 33 22.93 -14.92 -6.90
N ASP A 34 23.28 -16.07 -7.50
CA ASP A 34 24.43 -16.17 -8.41
C ASP A 34 24.22 -15.43 -9.73
N ASN A 35 22.97 -15.32 -10.18
CA ASN A 35 22.57 -14.65 -11.39
C ASN A 35 21.08 -14.28 -11.37
N ILE A 36 20.68 -13.42 -12.29
CA ILE A 36 19.29 -12.94 -12.40
C ILE A 36 18.27 -14.05 -12.67
N VAL A 37 18.62 -15.06 -13.46
CA VAL A 37 17.72 -16.19 -13.77
C VAL A 37 17.46 -16.99 -12.50
N LYS A 38 18.51 -17.25 -11.71
CA LYS A 38 18.36 -17.97 -10.45
C LYS A 38 17.54 -17.17 -9.45
N PHE A 39 17.72 -15.85 -9.42
CA PHE A 39 16.92 -14.98 -8.57
C PHE A 39 15.43 -15.04 -8.95
N GLU A 40 15.11 -14.97 -10.25
CA GLU A 40 13.74 -15.08 -10.76
C GLU A 40 13.09 -16.43 -10.41
N GLU A 41 13.83 -17.55 -10.57
CA GLU A 41 13.36 -18.89 -10.15
C GLU A 41 13.01 -18.92 -8.66
N ILE A 42 13.87 -18.36 -7.82
CA ILE A 42 13.67 -18.30 -6.36
C ILE A 42 12.41 -17.48 -6.05
N LEU A 43 12.28 -16.28 -6.62
CA LEU A 43 11.12 -15.41 -6.40
C LEU A 43 9.81 -16.05 -6.87
N THR A 44 9.83 -16.71 -8.03
CA THR A 44 8.64 -17.40 -8.57
C THR A 44 8.20 -18.53 -7.65
N ALA A 45 9.15 -19.32 -7.14
CA ALA A 45 8.84 -20.41 -6.23
C ALA A 45 8.34 -19.91 -4.88
N LEU A 46 8.94 -18.84 -4.34
CA LEU A 46 8.49 -18.21 -3.09
C LEU A 46 7.08 -17.63 -3.24
N ALA A 47 6.80 -16.91 -4.33
CA ALA A 47 5.48 -16.32 -4.59
C ALA A 47 4.36 -17.35 -4.77
N ALA A 48 4.70 -18.61 -5.04
CA ALA A 48 3.74 -19.71 -5.11
C ALA A 48 3.43 -20.34 -3.74
N LEU A 49 4.17 -19.98 -2.68
CA LEU A 49 3.88 -20.43 -1.32
C LEU A 49 2.73 -19.60 -0.74
N GLU A 50 1.78 -20.28 -0.10
CA GLU A 50 0.77 -19.62 0.73
C GLU A 50 1.35 -19.40 2.14
N ALA A 51 1.40 -18.14 2.59
CA ALA A 51 1.72 -17.82 3.98
C ALA A 51 0.49 -18.07 4.89
N PRO A 52 0.68 -18.50 6.15
CA PRO A 52 1.94 -18.92 6.74
C PRO A 52 2.46 -20.24 6.17
N CYS A 53 3.77 -20.35 5.96
CA CYS A 53 4.41 -21.61 5.61
C CYS A 53 5.64 -21.90 6.49
N SER A 54 6.01 -23.17 6.60
CA SER A 54 7.12 -23.59 7.46
C SER A 54 8.48 -23.27 6.83
N LEU A 55 9.51 -23.11 7.68
CA LEU A 55 10.90 -22.99 7.22
C LEU A 55 11.33 -24.17 6.34
N GLU A 56 10.78 -25.37 6.57
CA GLU A 56 11.04 -26.56 5.75
C GLU A 56 10.56 -26.41 4.30
N ALA A 57 9.54 -25.59 4.05
CA ALA A 57 9.06 -25.28 2.69
C ALA A 57 9.99 -24.31 1.96
N ILE A 58 10.73 -23.46 2.69
CA ILE A 58 11.59 -22.41 2.13
C ILE A 58 13.04 -22.89 1.98
N ALA A 59 13.53 -23.73 2.89
CA ALA A 59 14.91 -24.23 2.89
C ALA A 59 15.38 -24.86 1.55
N PRO A 60 14.53 -25.53 0.75
CA PRO A 60 14.92 -26.02 -0.57
C PRO A 60 15.05 -24.93 -1.64
N LEU A 61 14.44 -23.76 -1.42
CA LEU A 61 14.36 -22.66 -2.39
C LEU A 61 15.51 -21.67 -2.21
N ALA A 62 15.92 -21.41 -0.97
CA ALA A 62 16.89 -20.38 -0.64
C ALA A 62 17.80 -20.76 0.54
N ASP A 63 19.00 -20.17 0.58
CA ASP A 63 19.96 -20.41 1.66
C ASP A 63 19.55 -19.66 2.94
N LEU A 64 19.05 -20.38 3.94
CA LEU A 64 18.65 -19.80 5.24
C LEU A 64 19.83 -19.33 6.10
N ASN A 65 21.08 -19.56 5.70
CA ASN A 65 22.24 -18.89 6.33
C ASN A 65 22.41 -17.46 5.81
N ASN A 66 21.82 -17.13 4.67
CA ASN A 66 21.75 -15.78 4.15
C ASN A 66 20.78 -14.96 5.00
N GLU A 67 21.22 -13.81 5.47
CA GLU A 67 20.43 -12.94 6.34
C GLU A 67 19.10 -12.52 5.70
N PHE A 68 19.11 -12.15 4.42
CA PHE A 68 17.91 -11.75 3.69
C PHE A 68 16.87 -12.88 3.66
N TYR A 69 17.29 -14.10 3.32
CA TYR A 69 16.37 -15.23 3.22
C TYR A 69 15.91 -15.76 4.58
N ARG A 70 16.71 -15.59 5.64
CA ARG A 70 16.31 -15.90 7.00
C ARG A 70 15.19 -14.98 7.47
N GLU A 71 15.35 -13.66 7.29
CA GLU A 71 14.31 -12.68 7.63
C GLU A 71 13.03 -12.93 6.82
N LEU A 72 13.16 -13.16 5.51
CA LEU A 72 12.04 -13.51 4.66
C LEU A 72 11.30 -14.76 5.17
N ALA A 73 12.03 -15.79 5.58
CA ALA A 73 11.44 -17.02 6.08
C ALA A 73 10.71 -16.82 7.41
N ASP A 74 11.22 -15.95 8.29
CA ASP A 74 10.53 -15.54 9.52
C ASP A 74 9.22 -14.80 9.20
N ASP A 75 9.21 -13.95 8.17
CA ASP A 75 8.01 -13.25 7.72
C ASP A 75 6.96 -14.21 7.11
N TYR A 76 7.38 -15.21 6.33
CA TYR A 76 6.48 -16.26 5.82
C TYR A 76 5.98 -17.22 6.91
N ALA A 77 6.75 -17.42 8.00
CA ALA A 77 6.35 -18.29 9.10
C ALA A 77 5.31 -17.63 10.03
N ARG A 78 5.24 -16.30 10.03
CA ARG A 78 4.16 -15.57 10.68
C ARG A 78 2.89 -15.87 9.90
N ALA A 79 1.84 -16.29 10.60
CA ALA A 79 0.51 -16.16 10.03
C ALA A 79 0.35 -14.71 9.57
N ASP A 80 -0.47 -14.46 8.55
CA ASP A 80 -1.14 -13.17 8.46
C ASP A 80 -1.97 -13.00 9.77
N GLU A 81 -1.31 -12.72 10.88
CA GLU A 81 -1.63 -11.54 11.65
C GLU A 81 -1.49 -10.42 10.62
N ALA A 82 -2.51 -10.28 9.76
CA ALA A 82 -2.67 -9.14 8.88
C ALA A 82 -2.35 -7.98 9.81
N ARG A 83 -1.15 -7.38 9.65
CA ARG A 83 -0.51 -6.51 10.67
C ARG A 83 -1.66 -5.85 11.38
N GLU A 84 -1.96 -6.21 12.63
CA GLU A 84 -3.05 -5.55 13.35
C GLU A 84 -2.52 -4.14 13.55
N GLU A 85 -2.71 -3.32 12.51
CA GLU A 85 -2.26 -1.96 12.47
C GLU A 85 -3.05 -1.25 13.58
N PRO A 86 -2.38 -0.45 14.40
CA PRO A 86 -2.70 -0.25 15.81
C PRO A 86 -4.18 0.01 16.12
N GLY A 87 -5.03 -1.00 16.33
CA GLY A 87 -6.44 -0.84 16.69
C GLY A 87 -7.22 0.25 15.92
N TYR A 88 -6.75 0.64 14.72
CA TYR A 88 -7.26 1.80 14.02
C TYR A 88 -8.56 1.39 13.33
N ARG A 89 -9.59 2.20 13.52
CA ARG A 89 -10.83 2.06 12.77
C ARG A 89 -10.71 2.81 11.47
N TYR A 90 -11.14 2.19 10.38
CA TYR A 90 -11.09 2.78 9.05
C TYR A 90 -12.50 3.05 8.54
N PHE A 91 -12.66 4.15 7.82
CA PHE A 91 -13.95 4.59 7.31
C PHE A 91 -13.84 5.07 5.87
N SER A 92 -14.88 4.76 5.08
CA SER A 92 -15.17 5.47 3.84
C SER A 92 -16.25 6.52 4.06
N VAL A 93 -16.05 7.74 3.56
CA VAL A 93 -16.99 8.87 3.66
C VAL A 93 -17.57 9.18 2.28
N PHE A 94 -18.90 9.18 2.18
CA PHE A 94 -19.64 9.41 0.95
C PHE A 94 -20.55 10.62 1.07
N ILE A 95 -20.59 11.47 0.05
CA ILE A 95 -21.61 12.53 -0.07
C ILE A 95 -22.80 12.02 -0.89
N GLU A 96 -24.00 12.36 -0.45
CA GLU A 96 -25.25 12.02 -1.14
C GLU A 96 -25.81 13.21 -1.94
N ASP A 97 -25.35 14.43 -1.64
CA ASP A 97 -25.72 15.64 -2.35
C ASP A 97 -24.61 16.71 -2.30
N LEU A 98 -24.92 17.91 -2.77
CA LEU A 98 -24.01 19.07 -2.75
C LEU A 98 -24.41 20.12 -1.69
N GLY A 99 -25.39 19.81 -0.84
CA GLY A 99 -25.96 20.72 0.14
C GLY A 99 -26.71 21.91 -0.47
N ALA A 100 -27.07 22.86 0.40
CA ALA A 100 -27.78 24.08 0.01
C ALA A 100 -26.88 25.07 -0.75
N ASP A 101 -25.61 25.20 -0.36
CA ASP A 101 -24.63 26.06 -1.03
C ASP A 101 -23.74 25.26 -1.99
N ARG A 102 -24.33 24.91 -3.14
CA ARG A 102 -23.65 24.10 -4.17
C ARG A 102 -22.35 24.71 -4.67
N VAL A 103 -22.25 26.04 -4.72
CA VAL A 103 -21.04 26.72 -5.22
C VAL A 103 -19.90 26.50 -4.23
N LYS A 104 -20.15 26.72 -2.94
CA LYS A 104 -19.15 26.52 -1.89
C LYS A 104 -18.71 25.05 -1.79
N THR A 105 -19.65 24.11 -1.92
CA THR A 105 -19.33 22.67 -1.95
C THR A 105 -18.47 22.31 -3.16
N LEU A 106 -18.80 22.81 -4.35
CA LEU A 106 -17.97 22.57 -5.55
C LEU A 106 -16.57 23.18 -5.45
N VAL A 107 -16.43 24.36 -4.83
CA VAL A 107 -15.12 24.98 -4.56
C VAL A 107 -14.31 24.11 -3.59
N PHE A 108 -14.94 23.59 -2.54
CA PHE A 108 -14.32 22.65 -1.61
C PHE A 108 -13.87 21.37 -2.31
N LEU A 109 -14.76 20.71 -3.06
CA LEU A 109 -14.46 19.46 -3.77
C LEU A 109 -13.34 19.64 -4.80
N LYS A 110 -13.35 20.74 -5.56
CA LYS A 110 -12.28 21.05 -6.50
C LYS A 110 -10.93 21.16 -5.80
N LYS A 111 -10.89 21.82 -4.64
CA LYS A 111 -9.65 21.93 -3.84
C LYS A 111 -9.25 20.57 -3.24
N PHE A 112 -10.23 19.79 -2.80
CA PHE A 112 -10.03 18.48 -2.20
C PHE A 112 -9.45 17.46 -3.19
N PHE A 113 -10.00 17.39 -4.40
CA PHE A 113 -9.49 16.52 -5.47
C PHE A 113 -8.31 17.10 -6.24
N GLU A 114 -7.89 18.33 -5.91
CA GLU A 114 -6.91 19.11 -6.68
C GLU A 114 -7.25 19.21 -8.17
N ASP A 115 -8.54 19.13 -8.53
CA ASP A 115 -8.98 19.13 -9.92
C ASP A 115 -8.55 20.44 -10.60
N GLY A 116 -7.98 20.35 -11.80
CA GLY A 116 -7.56 21.53 -12.58
C GLY A 116 -8.72 22.44 -13.01
N SER A 117 -9.95 21.94 -13.05
CA SER A 117 -11.14 22.69 -13.50
C SER A 117 -12.41 22.33 -12.73
N PHE A 118 -13.38 23.25 -12.71
CA PHE A 118 -14.71 22.98 -12.15
C PHE A 118 -15.53 21.98 -12.97
N THR A 119 -15.21 21.78 -14.25
CA THR A 119 -15.89 20.79 -15.10
C THR A 119 -15.62 19.38 -14.59
N ALA A 120 -14.35 19.06 -14.34
CA ALA A 120 -13.95 17.77 -13.78
C ALA A 120 -14.62 17.49 -12.43
N THR A 121 -14.64 18.49 -11.54
CA THR A 121 -15.32 18.36 -10.24
C THR A 121 -16.82 18.12 -10.40
N LYS A 122 -17.47 18.83 -11.34
CA LYS A 122 -18.90 18.63 -11.62
C LYS A 122 -19.19 17.24 -12.16
N GLU A 123 -18.38 16.73 -13.09
CA GLU A 123 -18.53 15.38 -13.65
C GLU A 123 -18.47 14.30 -12.56
N ARG A 124 -17.52 14.40 -11.62
CA ARG A 124 -17.45 13.50 -10.45
C ARG A 124 -18.75 13.50 -9.65
N THR A 125 -19.38 14.66 -9.48
CA THR A 125 -20.60 14.82 -8.69
C THR A 125 -21.89 14.42 -9.43
N GLN A 126 -21.82 13.98 -10.69
CA GLN A 126 -23.00 13.49 -11.41
C GLN A 126 -23.44 12.10 -10.93
N ASN A 127 -22.51 11.30 -10.40
CA ASN A 127 -22.76 9.94 -9.92
C ASN A 127 -22.71 9.91 -8.39
N LEU A 128 -23.78 10.37 -7.76
CA LEU A 128 -23.96 10.29 -6.30
C LEU A 128 -24.57 8.92 -5.92
N PRO A 129 -24.23 8.35 -4.74
CA PRO A 129 -23.30 8.88 -3.76
C PRO A 129 -21.83 8.78 -4.19
N LEU A 130 -21.03 9.82 -3.90
CA LEU A 130 -19.62 9.91 -4.28
C LEU A 130 -18.73 9.66 -3.07
N CYS A 131 -17.84 8.67 -3.16
CA CYS A 131 -16.80 8.45 -2.16
C CYS A 131 -15.77 9.59 -2.21
N LEU A 132 -15.59 10.30 -1.10
CA LEU A 132 -14.57 11.34 -0.99
C LEU A 132 -13.29 10.85 -0.33
N PHE A 133 -13.38 9.88 0.58
CA PHE A 133 -12.25 9.47 1.41
C PHE A 133 -12.43 8.04 1.89
N SER A 134 -11.33 7.29 1.95
CA SER A 134 -11.20 6.01 2.65
C SER A 134 -9.90 6.04 3.45
N GLY A 135 -9.97 5.86 4.77
CA GLY A 135 -8.79 5.90 5.63
C GLY A 135 -9.13 5.91 7.11
N ILE A 136 -8.19 6.34 7.95
CA ILE A 136 -8.33 6.30 9.42
C ILE A 136 -9.46 7.19 9.95
N GLU A 137 -10.07 6.78 11.07
CA GLU A 137 -11.20 7.44 11.73
C GLU A 137 -10.96 8.93 12.00
N GLU A 138 -9.77 9.31 12.49
CA GLU A 138 -9.46 10.72 12.80
C GLU A 138 -9.64 11.65 11.59
N LEU A 139 -9.11 11.25 10.43
CA LEU A 139 -9.24 12.03 9.19
C LEU A 139 -10.66 11.98 8.64
N ALA A 140 -11.33 10.83 8.77
CA ALA A 140 -12.73 10.69 8.39
C ALA A 140 -13.63 11.62 9.21
N LEU A 141 -13.40 11.74 10.52
CA LEU A 141 -14.14 12.66 11.40
C LEU A 141 -13.91 14.12 11.03
N ALA A 142 -12.65 14.52 10.79
CA ALA A 142 -12.33 15.88 10.36
C ALA A 142 -13.01 16.24 9.01
N LEU A 143 -13.10 15.29 8.08
CA LEU A 143 -13.83 15.48 6.84
C LEU A 143 -15.35 15.57 7.07
N GLN A 144 -15.92 14.73 7.93
CA GLN A 144 -17.35 14.77 8.28
C GLN A 144 -17.74 16.11 8.91
N ASP A 145 -16.95 16.63 9.85
CA ASP A 145 -17.16 17.97 10.43
C ASP A 145 -17.14 19.06 9.35
N LYS A 146 -16.22 18.93 8.37
CA LYS A 146 -16.14 19.86 7.25
C LYS A 146 -17.39 19.79 6.37
N LEU A 147 -17.86 18.60 6.03
CA LEU A 147 -19.08 18.39 5.23
C LEU A 147 -20.33 18.89 5.96
N ALA A 148 -20.43 18.64 7.26
CA ALA A 148 -21.50 19.16 8.11
C ALA A 148 -21.51 20.70 8.13
N SER A 149 -20.34 21.34 8.22
CA SER A 149 -20.22 22.82 8.15
C SER A 149 -20.67 23.42 6.80
N LEU A 150 -20.73 22.61 5.74
CA LEU A 150 -21.21 22.98 4.41
C LEU A 150 -22.70 22.64 4.21
N GLY A 151 -23.34 21.97 5.18
CA GLY A 151 -24.73 21.52 5.06
C GLY A 151 -24.93 20.47 3.98
N VAL A 152 -23.91 19.65 3.71
CA VAL A 152 -23.93 18.54 2.75
C VAL A 152 -24.47 17.29 3.45
N LYS A 153 -25.34 16.52 2.77
CA LYS A 153 -25.77 15.21 3.27
C LYS A 153 -24.69 14.17 2.96
N PHE A 154 -24.24 13.45 3.98
CA PHE A 154 -23.19 12.43 3.85
C PHE A 154 -23.44 11.25 4.80
N TYR A 155 -22.77 10.14 4.53
CA TYR A 155 -22.66 9.02 5.46
C TYR A 155 -21.23 8.48 5.49
N ALA A 156 -20.86 7.85 6.59
CA ALA A 156 -19.62 7.12 6.74
C ALA A 156 -19.93 5.64 7.00
N ARG A 157 -19.15 4.73 6.42
CA ARG A 157 -19.19 3.30 6.72
C ARG A 157 -17.83 2.84 7.21
N GLU A 158 -17.82 2.01 8.23
CA GLU A 158 -16.59 1.33 8.67
C GLU A 158 -16.16 0.33 7.59
N ILE A 159 -14.86 0.27 7.32
CA ILE A 159 -14.25 -0.61 6.31
C ILE A 159 -13.05 -1.34 6.92
N SER A 160 -12.66 -2.46 6.33
CA SER A 160 -11.40 -3.11 6.65
C SER A 160 -10.21 -2.43 5.95
N PHE A 161 -9.00 -2.66 6.46
CA PHE A 161 -7.77 -2.17 5.82
C PHE A 161 -7.65 -2.62 4.36
N SER A 162 -8.01 -3.87 4.06
CA SER A 162 -7.96 -4.42 2.69
C SER A 162 -8.89 -3.69 1.71
N GLU A 163 -9.95 -3.05 2.19
CA GLU A 163 -10.90 -2.29 1.37
C GLU A 163 -10.38 -0.89 1.02
N ILE A 164 -9.39 -0.35 1.74
CA ILE A 164 -8.81 0.97 1.44
C ILE A 164 -8.23 1.00 0.01
N TYR A 165 -7.60 -0.10 -0.41
CA TYR A 165 -6.90 -0.19 -1.70
C TYR A 165 -7.78 -0.75 -2.84
N ARG A 166 -9.05 -1.06 -2.57
CA ARG A 166 -10.00 -1.42 -3.62
C ARG A 166 -10.45 -0.14 -4.31
N THR A 167 -9.81 0.20 -5.43
CA THR A 167 -10.32 1.22 -6.35
C THR A 167 -11.56 0.67 -7.06
N GLU A 168 -12.73 1.30 -6.85
CA GLU A 168 -13.92 1.16 -7.69
C GLU A 168 -13.84 2.06 -8.93
#